data_AF-A0A0C2NFF1-F1
#
_entry.id   AF-A0A0C2NFF1-F1
#
_cell.length_a   1.000
_cell.length_b   1.000
_cell.length_c   1.000
_cell.angle_alpha   90.00
_cell.angle_beta   90.00
_cell.angle_gamma   90.00
#
_symmetry.space_group_name_H-M   'P 1'
#
loop_
_entity.id
_entity.type
_entity.pdbx_description
1 polymer ?
#
loop_
_entity_poly.entity_id
_entity_poly.type
_entity_poly.pdbx_seq_one_letter_code
_entity_poly.pdbx_strand_id
1 'polypeptide(L)'
;MGAINVGLRGNSYDQLYRFLGEIFDDFHKEYWGYPSYTADKWNNVTRILRQLSIANSAVFSPCDLDKHYEVISRSFFGLTKIKLDFSNPAESARKLNKWVSDQMLGAIRNIFHESLITKNKMFFAYSLLFRADWKMNFNAVLTDREYFFDDKGQQLVVAMMNQEGYERINDFPEYNFRILFKCFYRSDYYSAIILPRDGYRVQDILKNFKVYSIKSSLIACTSILKNRNQNMSN
;
A
#
# COMPACT_ATOMS: atom_id res chain seq x y z
N MET A 1 -11.49 2.99 -2.49
CA MET A 1 -12.21 4.25 -2.75
C MET A 1 -12.53 4.44 -4.23
N GLY A 2 -11.60 4.26 -5.17
CA GLY A 2 -11.92 4.33 -6.62
C GLY A 2 -13.08 3.42 -7.04
N ALA A 3 -13.08 2.16 -6.60
CA ALA A 3 -14.19 1.23 -6.84
C ALA A 3 -15.54 1.71 -6.27
N ILE A 4 -15.54 2.49 -5.19
CA ILE A 4 -16.77 3.09 -4.64
C ILE A 4 -17.20 4.23 -5.54
N ASN A 5 -16.27 5.11 -5.93
CA ASN A 5 -16.56 6.27 -6.77
C ASN A 5 -17.23 5.90 -8.10
N VAL A 6 -16.80 4.82 -8.77
CA VAL A 6 -17.44 4.28 -9.99
C VAL A 6 -18.93 3.92 -9.79
N GLY A 7 -19.35 3.59 -8.57
CA GLY A 7 -20.74 3.28 -8.25
C GLY A 7 -21.57 4.49 -7.78
N LEU A 8 -20.93 5.64 -7.54
CA LEU A 8 -21.60 6.86 -7.08
C LEU A 8 -22.13 7.68 -8.26
N ARG A 9 -23.07 8.58 -7.98
CA ARG A 9 -23.60 9.57 -8.93
C ARG A 9 -23.83 10.92 -8.24
N GLY A 10 -23.94 11.99 -9.02
CA GLY A 10 -24.25 13.34 -8.53
C GLY A 10 -23.25 13.83 -7.48
N ASN A 11 -23.76 14.53 -6.46
CA ASN A 11 -22.92 15.19 -5.45
C ASN A 11 -21.92 14.24 -4.74
N SER A 12 -22.31 13.00 -4.46
CA SER A 12 -21.42 12.04 -3.80
C SER A 12 -20.27 11.59 -4.71
N TYR A 13 -20.55 11.45 -6.01
CA TYR A 13 -19.50 11.24 -7.01
C TYR A 13 -18.57 12.46 -7.06
N ASP A 14 -19.13 13.67 -7.11
CA ASP A 14 -18.39 14.91 -7.23
C ASP A 14 -17.42 15.16 -6.06
N GLN A 15 -17.88 14.92 -4.84
CA GLN A 15 -17.06 15.05 -3.65
C GLN A 15 -15.90 14.06 -3.66
N LEU A 16 -16.17 12.81 -4.01
CA LEU A 16 -15.16 11.76 -3.94
C LEU A 16 -14.15 11.83 -5.10
N TYR A 17 -14.56 12.18 -6.33
CA TYR A 17 -13.60 12.35 -7.43
C TYR A 17 -12.65 13.51 -7.15
N ARG A 18 -13.18 14.65 -6.63
CA ARG A 18 -12.35 15.82 -6.29
C ARG A 18 -11.35 15.49 -5.19
N PHE A 19 -11.79 14.74 -4.19
CA PHE A 19 -10.91 14.28 -3.12
C PHE A 19 -9.80 13.36 -3.65
N LEU A 20 -10.15 12.42 -4.54
CA LEU A 20 -9.17 11.48 -5.11
C LEU A 20 -8.26 12.14 -6.15
N GLY A 21 -8.69 13.23 -6.77
CA GLY A 21 -7.95 13.91 -7.84
C GLY A 21 -7.89 13.11 -9.15
N GLU A 22 -8.81 12.17 -9.35
CA GLU A 22 -8.85 11.27 -10.51
C GLU A 22 -10.29 11.20 -11.07
N ILE A 23 -10.42 11.05 -12.39
CA ILE A 23 -11.71 10.90 -13.07
C ILE A 23 -11.90 9.43 -13.43
N PHE A 24 -12.73 8.73 -12.66
CA PHE A 24 -12.96 7.29 -12.84
C PHE A 24 -14.06 6.96 -13.87
N ASP A 25 -14.83 7.96 -14.32
CA ASP A 25 -15.85 7.77 -15.37
C ASP A 25 -15.25 7.25 -16.68
N ASP A 26 -13.97 7.54 -16.94
CA ASP A 26 -13.28 7.05 -18.13
C ASP A 26 -13.10 5.52 -18.14
N PHE A 27 -13.36 4.82 -17.03
CA PHE A 27 -13.35 3.35 -17.02
C PHE A 27 -14.51 2.78 -17.83
N HIS A 28 -15.60 3.54 -17.96
CA HIS A 28 -16.71 3.19 -18.84
C HIS A 28 -16.30 3.24 -20.31
N LYS A 29 -15.41 4.16 -20.69
CA LYS A 29 -14.93 4.32 -22.07
C LYS A 29 -14.11 3.11 -22.53
N GLU A 30 -13.26 2.56 -21.66
CA GLU A 30 -12.48 1.36 -21.98
C GLU A 30 -13.36 0.11 -22.13
N TYR A 31 -14.46 0.00 -21.35
CA TYR A 31 -15.46 -1.05 -21.59
C TYR A 31 -16.04 -1.01 -23.02
N TRP A 32 -16.10 0.18 -23.63
CA TRP A 32 -16.52 0.39 -25.02
C TRP A 32 -15.35 0.47 -26.01
N GLY A 33 -14.13 0.12 -25.61
CA GLY A 33 -12.95 0.06 -26.48
C GLY A 33 -12.28 1.42 -26.77
N TYR A 34 -12.60 2.47 -26.01
CA TYR A 34 -11.95 3.77 -26.14
C TYR A 34 -10.77 3.93 -25.18
N PRO A 35 -9.70 4.65 -25.57
CA PRO A 35 -8.57 4.93 -24.68
C PRO A 35 -8.99 5.67 -23.41
N SER A 36 -8.37 5.30 -22.28
CA SER A 36 -8.66 5.89 -20.98
C SER A 36 -7.36 6.06 -20.19
N TYR A 37 -6.94 7.32 -20.01
CA TYR A 37 -5.71 7.64 -19.28
C TYR A 37 -5.75 7.12 -17.84
N THR A 38 -6.86 7.33 -17.13
CA THR A 38 -7.03 6.87 -15.76
C THR A 38 -6.91 5.36 -15.69
N ALA A 39 -7.45 4.64 -16.68
CA ALA A 39 -7.46 3.20 -16.67
C ALA A 39 -6.11 2.60 -17.05
N ASP A 40 -5.40 3.17 -18.04
CA ASP A 40 -4.00 2.84 -18.34
C ASP A 40 -3.10 3.04 -17.12
N LYS A 41 -3.27 4.18 -16.44
CA LYS A 41 -2.57 4.49 -15.18
C LYS A 41 -2.88 3.45 -14.12
N TRP A 42 -4.15 3.09 -13.93
CA TRP A 42 -4.57 2.11 -12.93
C TRP A 42 -4.09 0.69 -13.24
N ASN A 43 -4.10 0.30 -14.51
CA ASN A 43 -3.54 -0.96 -15.00
C ASN A 43 -2.03 -1.03 -14.70
N ASN A 44 -1.30 0.07 -14.94
CA ASN A 44 0.12 0.14 -14.61
C ASN A 44 0.37 0.03 -13.09
N VAL A 45 -0.38 0.78 -12.27
CA VAL A 45 -0.28 0.70 -10.80
C VAL A 45 -0.59 -0.70 -10.29
N THR A 46 -1.67 -1.32 -10.81
CA THR A 46 -2.09 -2.67 -10.41
C THR A 46 -1.06 -3.72 -10.82
N ARG A 47 -0.46 -3.59 -12.01
CA ARG A 47 0.63 -4.46 -12.46
C ARG A 47 1.84 -4.37 -11.53
N ILE A 48 2.22 -3.16 -11.11
CA ILE A 48 3.31 -2.93 -10.16
C ILE A 48 2.99 -3.57 -8.80
N LEU A 49 1.80 -3.34 -8.26
CA LEU A 49 1.39 -3.90 -6.97
C LEU A 49 1.42 -5.43 -6.98
N ARG A 50 0.95 -6.07 -8.06
CA ARG A 50 0.95 -7.54 -8.21
C ARG A 50 2.35 -8.16 -8.21
N GLN A 51 3.39 -7.41 -8.58
CA GLN A 51 4.78 -7.90 -8.51
C GLN A 51 5.32 -7.90 -7.09
N LEU A 52 4.81 -7.02 -6.24
CA LEU A 52 5.34 -6.73 -4.92
C LEU A 52 4.51 -7.32 -3.78
N SER A 53 3.26 -7.69 -4.07
CA SER A 53 2.27 -7.96 -3.04
C SER A 53 1.17 -8.87 -3.55
N ILE A 54 0.53 -9.53 -2.59
CA ILE A 54 -0.74 -10.21 -2.80
C ILE A 54 -1.83 -9.23 -2.36
N ALA A 55 -2.62 -8.77 -3.32
CA ALA A 55 -3.70 -7.83 -3.10
C ALA A 55 -5.04 -8.47 -3.46
N ASN A 56 -6.01 -8.38 -2.56
CA ASN A 56 -7.36 -8.87 -2.78
C ASN A 56 -8.37 -7.79 -2.39
N SER A 57 -9.50 -7.79 -3.07
CA SER A 57 -10.58 -6.85 -2.80
C SER A 57 -11.93 -7.56 -2.88
N ALA A 58 -12.83 -7.18 -1.99
CA ALA A 58 -14.17 -7.71 -1.97
C ALA A 58 -15.19 -6.63 -1.61
N VAL A 59 -16.38 -6.78 -2.16
CA VAL A 59 -17.57 -6.06 -1.75
C VAL A 59 -18.57 -7.05 -1.17
N PHE A 60 -18.94 -6.83 0.08
CA PHE A 60 -19.94 -7.60 0.78
C PHE A 60 -21.28 -6.87 0.68
N SER A 61 -22.22 -7.49 -0.02
CA SER A 61 -23.49 -6.86 -0.40
C SER A 61 -24.67 -7.78 -0.10
N PRO A 62 -25.81 -7.26 0.39
CA PRO A 62 -27.05 -8.05 0.49
C PRO A 62 -27.74 -8.30 -0.84
N CYS A 63 -27.51 -7.41 -1.79
CA CYS A 63 -28.22 -7.34 -3.05
C CYS A 63 -27.26 -7.57 -4.21
N ASP A 64 -27.86 -7.88 -5.35
CA ASP A 64 -27.13 -7.88 -6.60
C ASP A 64 -26.67 -6.48 -6.96
N LEU A 65 -25.47 -6.44 -7.54
CA LEU A 65 -24.88 -5.22 -8.02
C LEU A 65 -25.42 -4.93 -9.41
N ASP A 66 -25.43 -3.65 -9.77
CA ASP A 66 -25.61 -3.26 -11.16
C ASP A 66 -24.57 -3.99 -12.04
N LYS A 67 -25.03 -4.57 -13.16
CA LYS A 67 -24.17 -5.45 -13.99
C LYS A 67 -22.97 -4.71 -14.54
N HIS A 68 -23.16 -3.46 -14.95
CA HIS A 68 -22.10 -2.65 -15.52
C HIS A 68 -21.10 -2.24 -14.45
N TYR A 69 -21.57 -1.89 -13.25
CA TYR A 69 -20.70 -1.69 -12.09
C TYR A 69 -19.90 -2.97 -11.73
N GLU A 70 -20.55 -4.14 -11.71
CA GLU A 70 -19.90 -5.40 -11.36
C GLU A 70 -18.76 -5.73 -12.36
N VAL A 71 -18.98 -5.52 -13.65
CA VAL A 71 -17.94 -5.73 -14.66
C VAL A 71 -16.77 -4.78 -14.46
N ILE A 72 -17.02 -3.48 -14.34
CA ILE A 72 -15.95 -2.47 -14.27
C ILE A 72 -15.17 -2.61 -12.95
N SER A 73 -15.88 -2.77 -11.84
CA SER A 73 -15.24 -2.92 -10.53
C SER A 73 -14.37 -4.19 -10.46
N ARG A 74 -14.82 -5.29 -11.08
CA ARG A 74 -14.02 -6.52 -11.19
C ARG A 74 -12.79 -6.33 -12.08
N SER A 75 -12.94 -5.73 -13.26
CA SER A 75 -11.85 -5.59 -14.23
C SER A 75 -10.70 -4.71 -13.71
N PHE A 76 -11.04 -3.54 -13.15
CA PHE A 76 -10.01 -2.57 -12.74
C PHE A 76 -9.58 -2.73 -11.29
N PHE A 77 -10.48 -3.12 -10.39
CA PHE A 77 -10.17 -3.18 -8.95
C PHE A 77 -10.06 -4.61 -8.41
N GLY A 78 -10.32 -5.63 -9.23
CA GLY A 78 -10.37 -7.02 -8.77
C GLY A 78 -11.51 -7.30 -7.80
N LEU A 79 -12.52 -6.42 -7.76
CA LEU A 79 -13.52 -6.41 -6.69
C LEU A 79 -14.44 -7.61 -6.80
N THR A 80 -14.32 -8.53 -5.84
CA THR A 80 -15.14 -9.75 -5.79
C THR A 80 -16.42 -9.51 -4.99
N LYS A 81 -17.59 -9.77 -5.58
CA LYS A 81 -18.86 -9.72 -4.85
C LYS A 81 -18.99 -10.92 -3.92
N ILE A 82 -19.29 -10.67 -2.66
CA ILE A 82 -19.63 -11.69 -1.67
C ILE A 82 -21.03 -11.35 -1.12
N LYS A 83 -21.96 -12.29 -1.25
CA LYS A 83 -23.33 -12.10 -0.76
C LYS A 83 -23.35 -12.19 0.77
N LEU A 84 -23.97 -11.22 1.42
CA LEU A 84 -24.31 -11.26 2.84
C LEU A 84 -25.77 -11.63 3.04
N ASP A 85 -26.02 -12.32 4.15
CA ASP A 85 -27.36 -12.58 4.64
C ASP A 85 -27.60 -11.78 5.91
N PHE A 86 -28.39 -10.72 5.80
CA PHE A 86 -28.73 -9.86 6.92
C PHE A 86 -29.83 -10.40 7.82
N SER A 87 -30.49 -11.50 7.45
CA SER A 87 -31.33 -12.24 8.39
C SER A 87 -30.49 -12.95 9.45
N ASN A 88 -29.21 -13.19 9.16
CA ASN A 88 -28.24 -13.75 10.10
C ASN A 88 -26.99 -12.84 10.25
N PRO A 89 -27.11 -11.73 11.00
CA PRO A 89 -26.01 -10.78 11.22
C PRO A 89 -24.74 -11.43 11.80
N ALA A 90 -24.91 -12.39 12.70
CA ALA A 90 -23.83 -13.12 13.34
C ALA A 90 -23.00 -13.92 12.32
N GLU A 91 -23.67 -14.67 11.44
CA GLU A 91 -23.02 -15.44 10.38
C GLU A 91 -22.35 -14.52 9.35
N SER A 92 -23.02 -13.44 8.94
CA SER A 92 -22.45 -12.47 8.01
C SER A 92 -21.19 -11.79 8.56
N ALA A 93 -21.18 -11.41 9.84
CA ALA A 93 -19.99 -10.89 10.50
C ALA A 93 -18.87 -11.94 10.55
N ARG A 94 -19.18 -13.21 10.85
CA ARG A 94 -18.20 -14.31 10.81
C ARG A 94 -17.62 -14.51 9.41
N LYS A 95 -18.44 -14.51 8.36
CA LYS A 95 -17.98 -14.64 6.96
C LYS A 95 -17.02 -13.50 6.58
N LEU A 96 -17.38 -12.28 6.94
CA LEU A 96 -16.58 -11.09 6.65
C LEU A 96 -15.24 -11.14 7.40
N ASN A 97 -15.26 -11.42 8.71
CA ASN A 97 -14.03 -11.58 9.52
C ASN A 97 -13.16 -12.74 9.03
N LYS A 98 -13.76 -13.86 8.61
CA LYS A 98 -13.04 -14.98 8.04
C LYS A 98 -12.32 -14.57 6.76
N TRP A 99 -13.01 -13.90 5.83
CA TRP A 99 -12.39 -13.42 4.60
C TRP A 99 -11.19 -12.51 4.89
N VAL A 100 -11.36 -11.52 5.78
CA VAL A 100 -10.26 -10.62 6.18
C VAL A 100 -9.09 -11.40 6.77
N SER A 101 -9.38 -12.36 7.66
CA SER A 101 -8.36 -13.17 8.30
C SER A 101 -7.60 -14.02 7.29
N ASP A 102 -8.31 -14.70 6.40
CA ASP A 102 -7.71 -15.53 5.35
C ASP A 102 -6.81 -14.69 4.43
N GLN A 103 -7.28 -13.51 3.99
CA GLN A 103 -6.48 -12.63 3.13
C GLN A 103 -5.25 -12.02 3.82
N MET A 104 -5.28 -11.91 5.15
CA MET A 104 -4.18 -11.35 5.95
C MET A 104 -3.38 -12.45 6.67
N LEU A 105 -3.44 -13.70 6.20
CA LEU A 105 -2.73 -14.86 6.78
C LEU A 105 -2.92 -15.01 8.30
N GLY A 106 -4.13 -14.68 8.78
CA GLY A 106 -4.48 -14.74 10.19
C GLY A 106 -4.01 -13.57 11.04
N ALA A 107 -3.27 -12.60 10.51
CA ALA A 107 -2.71 -11.48 11.27
C ALA A 107 -3.77 -10.48 11.77
N ILE A 108 -4.86 -10.32 11.00
CA ILE A 108 -5.97 -9.44 11.36
C ILE A 108 -7.25 -10.27 11.52
N ARG A 109 -7.95 -10.09 12.65
CA ARG A 109 -9.14 -10.86 13.02
C ARG A 109 -10.17 -9.95 13.68
N ASN A 110 -11.45 -10.36 13.61
CA ASN A 110 -12.54 -9.80 14.42
C ASN A 110 -12.72 -8.27 14.31
N ILE A 111 -12.59 -7.71 13.10
CA ILE A 111 -12.84 -6.28 12.85
C ILE A 111 -14.34 -5.98 12.92
N PHE A 112 -15.19 -6.90 12.45
CA PHE A 112 -16.61 -6.65 12.24
C PHE A 112 -17.45 -7.33 13.32
N HIS A 113 -18.16 -6.53 14.11
CA HIS A 113 -19.17 -7.03 15.04
C HIS A 113 -20.52 -7.18 14.34
N GLU A 114 -21.36 -8.12 14.80
CA GLU A 114 -22.69 -8.37 14.23
C GLU A 114 -23.59 -7.13 14.25
N SER A 115 -23.45 -6.25 15.24
CA SER A 115 -24.18 -4.99 15.34
C SER A 115 -23.90 -4.02 14.18
N LEU A 116 -22.79 -4.21 13.46
CA LEU A 116 -22.47 -3.40 12.27
C LEU A 116 -23.25 -3.87 11.05
N ILE A 117 -23.72 -5.11 11.02
CA ILE A 117 -24.37 -5.76 9.89
C ILE A 117 -25.85 -5.33 9.84
N THR A 118 -26.17 -4.38 8.97
CA THR A 118 -27.55 -3.87 8.80
C THR A 118 -27.94 -3.82 7.33
N LYS A 119 -29.26 -3.86 7.06
CA LYS A 119 -29.84 -4.03 5.72
C LYS A 119 -29.43 -2.99 4.66
N ASN A 120 -28.97 -1.82 5.08
CA ASN A 120 -28.66 -0.71 4.20
C ASN A 120 -27.15 -0.44 4.08
N LYS A 121 -26.31 -1.42 4.44
CA LYS A 121 -24.85 -1.28 4.40
C LYS A 121 -24.25 -2.23 3.39
N MET A 122 -23.18 -1.77 2.76
CA MET A 122 -22.26 -2.58 1.98
C MET A 122 -20.87 -2.40 2.58
N PHE A 123 -20.07 -3.46 2.59
CA PHE A 123 -18.71 -3.40 3.11
C PHE A 123 -17.72 -3.59 1.97
N PHE A 124 -16.82 -2.62 1.81
CA PHE A 124 -15.71 -2.72 0.88
C PHE A 124 -14.47 -3.06 1.68
N ALA A 125 -13.88 -4.20 1.37
CA ALA A 125 -12.66 -4.66 2.01
C ALA A 125 -11.54 -4.75 0.98
N TYR A 126 -10.37 -4.25 1.36
CA TYR A 126 -9.14 -4.37 0.60
C TYR A 126 -8.07 -4.91 1.54
N SER A 127 -7.37 -5.94 1.09
CA SER A 127 -6.25 -6.54 1.81
C SER A 127 -5.02 -6.47 0.92
N LEU A 128 -3.90 -6.08 1.51
CA LEU A 128 -2.62 -5.99 0.85
C LEU A 128 -1.57 -6.64 1.73
N LEU A 129 -1.03 -7.76 1.28
CA LEU A 129 0.10 -8.42 1.91
C LEU A 129 1.35 -8.13 1.09
N PHE A 130 2.21 -7.28 1.62
CA PHE A 130 3.52 -6.99 1.05
C PHE A 130 4.56 -7.95 1.64
N ARG A 131 5.21 -8.74 0.77
CA ARG A 131 6.33 -9.58 1.15
C ARG A 131 7.45 -9.35 0.14
N ALA A 132 8.52 -8.74 0.61
CA ALA A 132 9.68 -8.50 -0.21
C ALA A 132 10.94 -8.82 0.59
N ASP A 133 11.85 -9.55 -0.04
CA ASP A 133 13.18 -9.79 0.50
C ASP A 133 14.07 -8.60 0.16
N TRP A 134 14.98 -8.25 1.05
CA TRP A 134 16.01 -7.27 0.70
C TRP A 134 16.96 -7.87 -0.32
N LYS A 135 17.47 -7.03 -1.23
CA LYS A 135 18.50 -7.44 -2.18
C LYS A 135 19.76 -7.96 -1.46
N MET A 136 20.11 -7.30 -0.35
CA MET A 136 21.08 -7.76 0.63
C MET A 136 20.36 -7.89 1.97
N ASN A 137 20.16 -9.11 2.44
CA ASN A 137 19.54 -9.37 3.74
C ASN A 137 20.54 -9.09 4.87
N PHE A 138 20.01 -8.70 6.04
CA PHE A 138 20.79 -8.63 7.26
C PHE A 138 21.29 -10.03 7.65
N ASN A 139 22.51 -10.12 8.16
CA ASN A 139 23.00 -11.36 8.74
C ASN A 139 22.39 -11.53 10.13
N ALA A 140 21.58 -12.57 10.32
CA ALA A 140 20.90 -12.83 11.58
C ALA A 140 21.86 -13.01 12.78
N VAL A 141 23.10 -13.46 12.52
CA VAL A 141 24.15 -13.63 13.56
C VAL A 141 24.65 -12.28 14.09
N LEU A 142 24.50 -11.19 13.33
CA LEU A 142 24.87 -9.84 13.74
C LEU A 142 23.69 -9.08 14.38
N THR A 143 22.59 -9.77 14.65
CA THR A 143 21.43 -9.15 15.31
C THR A 143 21.58 -9.26 16.82
N ASP A 144 21.66 -8.12 17.50
CA ASP A 144 21.92 -8.04 18.94
C ASP A 144 20.80 -7.32 19.70
N ARG A 145 20.80 -7.45 21.04
CA ARG A 145 19.86 -6.72 21.91
C ARG A 145 20.39 -5.31 22.18
N GLU A 146 19.72 -4.31 21.63
CA GLU A 146 20.12 -2.90 21.78
C GLU A 146 18.97 -2.02 22.26
N TYR A 147 19.30 -0.79 22.66
CA TYR A 147 18.33 0.20 23.10
C TYR A 147 17.70 0.94 21.91
N PHE A 148 16.38 1.05 21.94
CA PHE A 148 15.58 1.88 21.05
C PHE A 148 14.76 2.86 21.91
N PHE A 149 14.62 4.10 21.46
CA PHE A 149 13.85 5.12 22.16
C PHE A 149 12.57 5.42 21.36
N ASP A 150 11.42 5.31 22.01
CA ASP A 150 10.15 5.66 21.40
C ASP A 150 9.94 7.19 21.33
N ASP A 151 8.81 7.62 20.74
CA ASP A 151 8.47 9.05 20.59
C ASP A 151 8.31 9.80 21.93
N LYS A 152 8.21 9.09 23.06
CA LYS A 152 8.12 9.65 24.41
C LYS A 152 9.48 9.64 25.13
N GLY A 153 10.54 9.15 24.46
CA GLY A 153 11.85 8.95 25.05
C GLY A 153 11.94 7.73 25.97
N GLN A 154 10.94 6.83 25.95
CA GLN A 154 11.01 5.59 26.70
C GLN A 154 12.01 4.64 26.05
N GLN A 155 12.94 4.14 26.85
CA GLN A 155 13.92 3.15 26.44
C GLN A 155 13.29 1.76 26.36
N LEU A 156 13.50 1.09 25.23
CA LEU A 156 13.05 -0.27 24.93
C LEU A 156 14.26 -1.12 24.53
N VAL A 157 14.28 -2.39 24.91
CA VAL A 157 15.30 -3.34 24.43
C VAL A 157 14.72 -4.10 23.24
N VAL A 158 15.33 -3.94 22.07
CA VAL A 158 14.88 -4.53 20.80
C VAL A 158 15.96 -5.44 20.19
N ALA A 159 15.57 -6.33 19.28
CA ALA A 159 16.54 -7.06 18.46
C ALA A 159 16.94 -6.17 17.28
N MET A 160 18.10 -5.52 17.37
CA MET A 160 18.62 -4.58 16.39
C MET A 160 19.42 -5.33 15.33
N MET A 161 19.01 -5.21 14.07
CA MET A 161 19.70 -5.84 12.96
C MET A 161 20.88 -4.97 12.51
N ASN A 162 22.07 -5.55 12.36
CA ASN A 162 23.26 -4.85 11.90
C ASN A 162 23.75 -5.34 10.53
N GLN A 163 24.23 -4.41 9.71
CA GLN A 163 24.90 -4.69 8.44
C GLN A 163 25.86 -3.53 8.10
N GLU A 164 26.98 -3.86 7.48
CA GLU A 164 27.84 -2.88 6.82
C GLU A 164 27.78 -3.10 5.32
N GLY A 165 27.66 -2.01 4.56
CA GLY A 165 27.58 -2.10 3.12
C GLY A 165 27.36 -0.76 2.43
N TYR A 166 27.54 -0.77 1.11
CA TYR A 166 27.26 0.38 0.27
C TYR A 166 25.76 0.46 -0.01
N GLU A 167 25.07 1.22 0.81
CA GLU A 167 23.66 1.57 0.59
C GLU A 167 23.56 3.05 0.20
N ARG A 168 22.50 3.42 -0.52
CA ARG A 168 22.29 4.81 -0.89
C ARG A 168 21.79 5.60 0.30
N ILE A 169 22.51 6.66 0.66
CA ILE A 169 22.12 7.58 1.73
C ILE A 169 21.99 8.99 1.15
N ASN A 170 20.85 9.62 1.41
CA ASN A 170 20.68 11.05 1.20
C ASN A 170 20.81 11.76 2.55
N ASP A 171 21.87 12.54 2.69
CA ASP A 171 22.20 13.29 3.89
C ASP A 171 22.43 14.76 3.50
N PHE A 172 21.33 15.52 3.43
CA PHE A 172 21.38 16.95 3.09
C PHE A 172 21.31 17.78 4.38
N PRO A 173 22.23 18.72 4.64
CA PRO A 173 22.25 19.54 5.86
C PRO A 173 20.97 20.37 6.06
N GLU A 174 20.40 20.88 4.97
CA GLU A 174 19.12 21.62 4.96
C GLU A 174 17.90 20.79 5.37
N TYR A 175 18.02 19.45 5.49
CA TYR A 175 16.96 18.60 5.98
C TYR A 175 17.20 18.13 7.41
N ASN A 176 16.12 18.16 8.18
CA ASN A 176 16.06 17.71 9.57
C ASN A 176 16.03 16.17 9.70
N PHE A 177 16.33 15.45 8.62
CA PHE A 177 16.32 14.00 8.54
C PHE A 177 17.34 13.49 7.51
N ARG A 178 17.68 12.22 7.61
CA ARG A 178 18.45 11.46 6.62
C ARG A 178 17.58 10.36 6.02
N ILE A 179 17.85 9.98 4.78
CA ILE A 179 17.15 8.85 4.14
C ILE A 179 18.16 7.79 3.73
N LEU A 180 17.95 6.56 4.18
CA LEU A 180 18.62 5.36 3.69
C LEU A 180 17.68 4.62 2.73
N PHE A 181 18.15 4.27 1.54
CA PHE A 181 17.37 3.46 0.60
C PHE A 181 17.90 2.03 0.58
N LYS A 182 17.01 1.06 0.87
CA LYS A 182 17.35 -0.36 0.84
C LYS A 182 16.55 -1.08 -0.24
N CYS A 183 17.25 -1.62 -1.23
CA CYS A 183 16.63 -2.25 -2.40
C CYS A 183 15.99 -3.61 -2.06
N PHE A 184 14.89 -3.92 -2.73
CA PHE A 184 14.28 -5.26 -2.69
C PHE A 184 14.92 -6.19 -3.74
N TYR A 185 14.91 -7.50 -3.47
CA TYR A 185 15.44 -8.53 -4.37
C TYR A 185 14.63 -8.59 -5.68
N ARG A 186 15.33 -8.69 -6.82
CA ARG A 186 14.75 -8.77 -8.19
C ARG A 186 13.68 -7.70 -8.48
N SER A 187 13.93 -6.49 -8.00
CA SER A 187 12.97 -5.41 -8.00
C SER A 187 13.68 -4.08 -8.22
N ASP A 188 13.07 -3.17 -8.98
CA ASP A 188 13.51 -1.77 -9.08
C ASP A 188 13.00 -0.91 -7.90
N TYR A 189 12.25 -1.53 -6.99
CA TYR A 189 11.68 -0.90 -5.80
C TYR A 189 12.63 -1.03 -4.61
N TYR A 190 12.50 -0.08 -3.69
CA TYR A 190 13.29 0.02 -2.46
C TYR A 190 12.41 0.48 -1.32
N SER A 191 12.86 0.25 -0.09
CA SER A 191 12.36 0.99 1.06
C SER A 191 13.14 2.29 1.21
N ALA A 192 12.45 3.34 1.63
CA ALA A 192 13.07 4.56 2.13
C ALA A 192 12.93 4.58 3.65
N ILE A 193 14.04 4.43 4.35
CA ILE A 193 14.12 4.49 5.81
C ILE A 193 14.52 5.92 6.15
N ILE A 194 13.59 6.65 6.78
CA ILE A 194 13.77 8.06 7.12
C ILE A 194 14.12 8.16 8.59
N LEU A 195 15.28 8.71 8.90
CA LEU A 195 15.78 8.90 10.26
C LEU A 195 15.81 10.39 10.59
N PRO A 196 14.97 10.88 11.50
CA PRO A 196 15.09 12.25 12.02
C PRO A 196 16.50 12.49 12.58
N ARG A 197 17.01 13.72 12.43
CA ARG A 197 18.22 14.15 13.13
C ARG A 197 17.91 14.44 14.59
N ASP A 198 18.96 14.49 15.40
CA ASP A 198 18.86 14.87 16.81
C ASP A 198 18.12 16.21 16.97
N GLY A 199 17.22 16.25 17.96
CA GLY A 199 16.35 17.40 18.20
C GLY A 199 15.04 17.41 17.41
N TYR A 200 14.85 16.51 16.43
CA TYR A 200 13.62 16.41 15.64
C TYR A 200 12.87 15.11 15.90
N ARG A 201 11.55 15.18 15.98
CA ARG A 201 10.69 14.02 16.14
C ARG A 201 10.19 13.53 14.79
N VAL A 202 9.74 12.27 14.75
CA VAL A 202 9.08 11.70 13.57
C VAL A 202 7.90 12.57 13.11
N GLN A 203 7.12 13.13 14.05
CA GLN A 203 5.99 14.00 13.70
C GLN A 203 6.41 15.30 12.99
N ASP A 204 7.58 15.86 13.31
CA ASP A 204 8.09 17.08 12.67
C ASP A 204 8.44 16.81 11.21
N ILE A 205 8.97 15.61 10.94
CA ILE A 205 9.26 15.16 9.59
C ILE A 205 7.95 14.96 8.84
N LEU A 206 6.98 14.20 9.39
CA LEU A 206 5.72 13.88 8.73
C LEU A 206 4.90 15.12 8.30
N LYS A 207 4.94 16.21 9.07
CA LYS A 207 4.22 17.45 8.74
C LYS A 207 4.74 18.16 7.49
N ASN A 208 6.05 18.09 7.26
CA ASN A 208 6.72 18.86 6.21
C ASN A 208 7.23 17.98 5.06
N PHE A 209 7.20 16.67 5.24
CA PHE A 209 7.73 15.72 4.29
C PHE A 209 6.89 15.67 3.02
N LYS A 210 7.53 16.04 1.91
CA LYS A 210 6.95 15.98 0.57
C LYS A 210 7.53 14.78 -0.15
N VAL A 211 6.75 13.70 -0.32
CA VAL A 211 7.21 12.47 -1.00
C VAL A 211 7.84 12.77 -2.38
N TYR A 212 7.31 13.76 -3.09
CA TYR A 212 7.83 14.15 -4.41
C TYR A 212 9.17 14.91 -4.36
N SER A 213 9.58 15.49 -3.23
CA SER A 213 10.91 16.10 -3.11
C SER A 213 12.04 15.07 -3.16
N ILE A 214 11.72 13.79 -2.93
CA ILE A 214 12.68 12.69 -3.05
C ILE A 214 12.92 12.32 -4.53
N LYS A 215 12.02 12.71 -5.46
CA LYS A 215 12.08 12.31 -6.89
C LYS A 215 13.41 12.64 -7.57
N SER A 216 14.02 13.79 -7.26
CA SER A 216 15.33 14.19 -7.78
C SER A 216 16.46 13.24 -7.35
N SER A 217 16.23 12.48 -6.28
CA SER A 217 17.14 11.48 -5.73
C SER A 217 16.69 10.05 -6.00
N LEU A 218 15.80 9.80 -6.96
CA LEU A 218 15.39 8.44 -7.31
C LEU A 218 16.16 7.98 -8.54
N ILE A 219 16.96 6.94 -8.39
CA ILE A 219 17.55 6.21 -9.51
C ILE A 219 17.26 4.73 -9.26
N ALA A 220 16.92 3.98 -10.30
CA ALA A 220 16.54 2.57 -10.19
C ALA A 220 17.63 1.75 -9.50
N CYS A 221 17.26 0.76 -8.67
CA CYS A 221 18.21 -0.15 -8.01
C CYS A 221 19.14 -0.89 -8.99
N THR A 222 18.75 -0.99 -10.27
CA THR A 222 19.53 -1.55 -11.38
C THR A 222 20.65 -0.64 -11.88
N SER A 223 20.50 0.69 -11.78
CA SER A 223 21.51 1.68 -12.24
C SER A 223 22.77 1.72 -11.37
N ILE A 224 22.63 1.39 -10.08
CA ILE A 224 23.74 1.33 -9.11
C ILE A 224 24.79 0.31 -9.55
N LEU A 225 24.39 -0.71 -10.33
CA LEU A 225 25.29 -1.74 -10.85
C LEU A 225 26.10 -1.31 -12.08
N LYS A 226 25.62 -0.38 -12.91
CA LYS A 226 26.39 0.07 -14.09
C LYS A 226 27.68 0.78 -13.69
N ASN A 227 27.64 1.58 -12.62
CA ASN A 227 28.84 2.19 -12.04
C ASN A 227 29.78 1.17 -11.37
N ARG A 228 29.29 -0.04 -11.05
CA ARG A 228 30.11 -1.13 -10.48
C ARG A 228 31.01 -1.78 -11.53
N ASN A 229 30.53 -1.91 -12.77
CA ASN A 229 31.30 -2.56 -13.84
C ASN A 229 32.30 -1.62 -14.54
N GLN A 230 32.17 -0.30 -14.39
CA GLN A 230 33.16 0.66 -14.89
C GLN A 230 34.30 0.93 -13.89
N ASN A 231 34.05 0.80 -12.59
CA ASN A 231 35.06 1.04 -11.55
C ASN A 231 35.87 -0.20 -11.12
N MET A 232 35.59 -1.38 -11.68
CA MET A 232 36.43 -2.58 -11.51
C MET A 232 37.31 -2.89 -12.73
N SER A 233 37.33 -1.99 -13.71
CA SER A 233 38.10 -2.12 -14.97
C SER A 233 39.17 -1.03 -15.13
N ASN A 234 39.55 -0.35 -14.05
CA ASN A 234 40.69 0.59 -14.00
C ASN A 234 41.60 0.22 -12.83
#